data_AF-A0A1M3GXJ7-F1
#
_entry.id   AF-A0A1M3GXJ7-F1
#
_cell.length_a   1.000
_cell.length_b   1.000
_cell.length_c   1.000
_cell.angle_alpha   90.00
_cell.angle_beta   90.00
_cell.angle_gamma   90.00
#
_symmetry.space_group_name_H-M   'P 1'
#
loop_
_entity.id
_entity.type
_entity.pdbx_description
1 polymer ?
#
loop_
_entity_poly.entity_id
_entity_poly.type
_entity_poly.pdbx_seq_one_letter_code
_entity_poly.pdbx_strand_id
1 'polypeptide(L)'
;MNYINIVTIGLTGTLLTACMSAQEHRQDVGAGPSTFTLGMVQSSVQKGMPQDQVVAFLGSPNIVTTDEHGNESWVYDKISSEAAHSSSSGGGGLIFFGGQKSAGAYETSQKTLTVMIKFDHLKRVQSLNYHQSKF
;
A
#
# COMPACT_ATOMS: atom_id res chain seq x y z
N MET A 1 -6.32 12.50 -63.15
CA MET A 1 -5.19 13.07 -62.37
C MET A 1 -5.68 14.37 -61.74
N ASN A 2 -5.90 14.57 -60.43
CA ASN A 2 -5.23 14.05 -59.25
C ASN A 2 -6.15 14.15 -58.02
N TYR A 3 -6.64 13.03 -57.49
CA TYR A 3 -7.39 12.94 -56.22
C TYR A 3 -6.59 12.18 -55.13
N ILE A 4 -5.35 11.82 -55.45
CA ILE A 4 -4.47 10.97 -54.64
C ILE A 4 -3.83 11.68 -53.45
N ASN A 5 -3.88 13.03 -53.38
CA ASN A 5 -3.17 13.79 -52.34
C ASN A 5 -4.06 14.34 -51.19
N ILE A 6 -5.39 14.26 -51.30
CA ILE A 6 -6.29 14.76 -50.25
C ILE A 6 -6.63 13.65 -49.23
N VAL A 7 -6.61 12.39 -49.66
CA VAL A 7 -6.91 11.24 -48.79
C VAL A 7 -5.74 10.92 -47.85
N THR A 8 -4.51 11.28 -48.20
CA THR A 8 -3.31 10.96 -47.42
C THR A 8 -3.11 11.85 -46.19
N ILE A 9 -3.78 13.01 -46.10
CA ILE A 9 -3.67 13.93 -44.96
C ILE A 9 -4.67 13.58 -43.84
N GLY A 10 -5.71 12.80 -44.14
CA GLY A 10 -6.74 12.40 -43.17
C GLY A 10 -6.41 11.17 -42.32
N LEU A 11 -5.37 10.40 -42.64
CA LEU A 11 -5.12 9.08 -42.06
C LEU A 11 -3.98 9.04 -41.01
N THR A 12 -3.26 10.15 -40.81
CA THR A 12 -2.08 10.19 -39.91
C THR A 12 -2.37 10.78 -38.53
N GLY A 13 -3.64 11.02 -38.18
CA GLY A 13 -4.02 11.82 -37.01
C GLY A 13 -4.51 11.09 -35.75
N THR A 14 -4.59 9.75 -35.72
CA THR A 14 -5.35 9.01 -34.70
C THR A 14 -4.57 7.95 -33.92
N LEU A 15 -3.35 8.26 -33.45
CA LEU A 15 -2.56 7.32 -32.63
C LEU A 15 -1.92 7.90 -31.34
N LEU A 16 -2.38 9.04 -30.80
CA LEU A 16 -1.67 9.69 -29.67
C LEU A 16 -2.50 9.96 -28.40
N THR A 17 -3.49 9.13 -28.07
CA THR A 17 -4.23 9.26 -26.80
C THR A 17 -4.45 7.91 -26.13
N ALA A 18 -3.36 7.24 -25.78
CA ALA A 18 -3.38 6.13 -24.82
C ALA A 18 -2.15 6.16 -23.90
N CYS A 19 -1.78 7.35 -23.41
CA CYS A 19 -1.03 7.40 -22.15
C CYS A 19 -2.03 7.16 -21.03
N MET A 20 -2.31 5.89 -20.71
CA MET A 20 -2.89 5.58 -19.39
C MET A 20 -1.99 6.26 -18.36
N SER A 21 -2.59 7.12 -17.55
CA SER A 21 -1.81 7.84 -16.55
C SER A 21 -1.34 6.81 -15.52
N ALA A 22 -0.08 6.84 -15.11
CA ALA A 22 0.42 6.05 -13.98
C ALA A 22 -0.38 6.30 -12.67
N GLN A 23 -1.22 7.34 -12.67
CA GLN A 23 -2.15 7.72 -11.63
C GLN A 23 -3.38 6.79 -11.54
N GLU A 24 -3.89 6.27 -12.66
CA GLU A 24 -5.03 5.32 -12.68
C GLU A 24 -4.63 3.94 -12.12
N HIS A 25 -3.41 3.47 -12.39
CA HIS A 25 -2.92 2.20 -11.84
C HIS A 25 -2.67 2.26 -10.31
N ARG A 26 -2.40 3.45 -9.75
CA ARG A 26 -2.16 3.64 -8.32
C ARG A 26 -3.45 3.51 -7.50
N GLN A 27 -4.62 3.75 -8.09
CA GLN A 27 -5.90 3.57 -7.40
C GLN A 27 -6.25 2.09 -7.25
N ASP A 28 -5.94 1.25 -8.24
CA ASP A 28 -6.18 -0.20 -8.18
C ASP A 28 -5.25 -0.94 -7.22
N VAL A 29 -4.01 -0.44 -7.03
CA VAL A 29 -3.06 -1.04 -6.07
C VAL A 29 -3.05 -0.36 -4.70
N GLY A 30 -3.59 0.85 -4.59
CA GLY A 30 -3.49 1.72 -3.40
C GLY A 30 -4.78 1.87 -2.60
N ALA A 31 -5.95 1.55 -3.16
CA ALA A 31 -7.23 1.61 -2.47
C ALA A 31 -7.68 0.22 -1.99
N GLY A 32 -6.95 -0.38 -1.05
CA GLY A 32 -7.38 -1.57 -0.33
C GLY A 32 -8.18 -1.21 0.94
N PRO A 33 -9.21 -1.99 1.32
CA PRO A 33 -10.15 -1.66 2.40
C PRO A 33 -9.45 -1.69 3.76
N SER A 34 -9.73 -0.69 4.61
CA SER A 34 -9.26 -0.56 6.00
C SER A 34 -7.75 -0.80 6.20
N THR A 35 -6.97 0.27 6.34
CA THR A 35 -5.53 0.16 6.65
C THR A 35 -5.33 -0.72 7.90
N PHE A 36 -4.90 -1.97 7.70
CA PHE A 36 -4.51 -2.87 8.78
C PHE A 36 -3.29 -2.26 9.46
N THR A 37 -3.52 -1.62 10.61
CA THR A 37 -2.51 -0.90 11.39
C THR A 37 -2.48 -1.44 12.80
N LEU A 38 -1.35 -1.23 13.47
CA LEU A 38 -1.20 -1.62 14.87
C LEU A 38 -2.27 -0.95 15.76
N GLY A 39 -2.58 0.33 15.54
CA GLY A 39 -3.62 1.04 16.29
C GLY A 39 -5.04 0.50 16.06
N MET A 40 -5.35 0.08 14.83
CA MET A 40 -6.62 -0.57 14.51
C MET A 40 -6.74 -1.92 15.25
N VAL A 41 -5.68 -2.71 15.28
CA VAL A 41 -5.65 -3.97 16.04
C VAL A 41 -5.80 -3.73 17.55
N GLN A 42 -5.06 -2.78 18.11
CA GLN A 42 -5.10 -2.44 19.53
C GLN A 42 -6.47 -1.91 19.98
N SER A 43 -7.18 -1.18 19.11
CA SER A 43 -8.53 -0.68 19.40
C SER A 43 -9.62 -1.73 19.19
N SER A 44 -9.42 -2.68 18.27
CA SER A 44 -10.44 -3.66 17.87
C SER A 44 -10.33 -5.00 18.58
N VAL A 45 -9.18 -5.38 19.14
CA VAL A 45 -8.95 -6.69 19.77
C VAL A 45 -8.54 -6.55 21.22
N GLN A 46 -9.25 -7.26 22.10
CA GLN A 46 -8.98 -7.27 23.53
C GLN A 46 -8.88 -8.71 24.06
N LYS A 47 -8.18 -8.90 25.17
CA LYS A 47 -8.11 -10.19 25.85
C LYS A 47 -9.51 -10.67 26.25
N GLY A 48 -9.81 -11.94 26.02
CA GLY A 48 -11.10 -12.57 26.28
C GLY A 48 -12.13 -12.44 25.15
N MET A 49 -11.85 -11.64 24.12
CA MET A 49 -12.72 -11.50 22.93
C MET A 49 -12.89 -12.85 22.24
N PRO A 50 -14.10 -13.24 21.83
CA PRO A 50 -14.30 -14.49 21.11
C PRO A 50 -13.79 -14.37 19.66
N GLN A 51 -13.33 -15.50 19.13
CA GLN A 51 -12.67 -15.60 17.83
C GLN A 51 -13.51 -15.11 16.65
N ASP A 52 -14.82 -15.31 16.68
CA ASP A 52 -15.78 -14.82 15.68
C ASP A 52 -15.82 -13.28 15.60
N GLN A 53 -15.77 -12.60 16.75
CA GLN A 53 -15.67 -11.14 16.80
C GLN A 53 -14.33 -10.65 16.23
N VAL A 54 -13.23 -11.35 16.50
CA VAL A 54 -11.93 -10.99 15.92
C VAL A 54 -11.97 -11.05 14.39
N VAL A 55 -12.57 -12.10 13.81
CA VAL A 55 -12.76 -12.19 12.34
C VAL A 55 -13.66 -11.08 11.83
N ALA A 56 -14.72 -10.73 12.57
CA ALA A 56 -15.63 -9.66 12.14
C ALA A 56 -14.93 -8.30 12.04
N PHE A 57 -13.94 -8.03 12.90
CA PHE A 57 -13.18 -6.77 12.86
C PHE A 57 -11.95 -6.81 11.95
N LEU A 58 -11.19 -7.91 11.97
CA LEU A 58 -9.89 -8.01 11.28
C LEU A 58 -9.96 -8.74 9.94
N GLY A 59 -11.04 -9.46 9.65
CA GLY A 59 -11.14 -10.36 8.52
C GLY A 59 -10.43 -11.70 8.75
N SER A 60 -10.18 -12.43 7.66
CA SER A 60 -9.48 -13.71 7.71
C SER A 60 -7.98 -13.52 7.93
N PRO A 61 -7.34 -14.33 8.81
CA PRO A 61 -5.90 -14.29 9.00
C PRO A 61 -5.14 -14.86 7.79
N ASN A 62 -3.87 -14.50 7.68
CA ASN A 62 -2.95 -15.06 6.68
C ASN A 62 -2.56 -16.49 7.03
N ILE A 63 -2.36 -16.79 8.32
CA ILE A 63 -1.93 -18.10 8.80
C ILE A 63 -2.73 -18.47 10.05
N VAL A 64 -3.18 -19.73 10.11
CA VAL A 64 -3.75 -20.35 11.30
C VAL A 64 -2.91 -21.55 11.66
N THR A 65 -2.46 -21.61 12.92
CA THR A 65 -1.82 -22.79 13.49
C THR A 65 -2.57 -23.25 14.73
N THR A 66 -2.46 -24.53 15.03
CA THR A 66 -3.05 -25.14 16.22
C THR A 66 -1.95 -25.90 16.97
N ASP A 67 -1.89 -25.74 18.28
CA ASP A 67 -0.94 -26.48 19.13
C ASP A 67 -1.49 -27.85 19.56
N GLU A 68 -0.67 -28.62 20.26
CA GLU A 68 -1.02 -29.95 20.77
C GLU A 68 -2.19 -29.95 21.75
N HIS A 69 -2.51 -28.80 22.36
CA HIS A 69 -3.60 -28.62 23.31
C HIS A 69 -4.87 -28.08 22.65
N GLY A 70 -4.88 -27.91 21.32
CA GLY A 70 -6.02 -27.38 20.56
C GLY A 70 -6.17 -25.86 20.61
N ASN A 71 -5.18 -25.14 21.15
CA ASN A 71 -5.17 -23.68 21.12
C ASN A 71 -4.78 -23.19 19.73
N GLU A 72 -5.47 -22.18 19.23
CA GLU A 72 -5.19 -21.62 17.92
C GLU A 72 -4.30 -20.38 18.02
N SER A 73 -3.41 -20.19 17.06
CA SER A 73 -2.66 -18.96 16.87
C SER A 73 -2.88 -18.45 15.45
N TRP A 74 -3.33 -17.21 15.33
CA TRP A 74 -3.62 -16.56 14.07
C TRP A 74 -2.60 -15.46 13.79
N VAL A 75 -2.10 -15.42 12.57
CA VAL A 75 -1.12 -14.43 12.13
C VAL A 75 -1.70 -13.58 11.02
N TYR A 76 -1.53 -12.26 11.17
CA TYR A 76 -1.86 -11.25 10.18
C TYR A 76 -0.57 -10.53 9.78
N ASP A 77 -0.36 -10.34 8.49
CA ASP A 77 0.78 -9.60 7.96
C ASP A 77 0.36 -8.44 7.05
N LYS A 78 1.15 -7.37 7.09
CA LYS A 78 1.00 -6.24 6.18
C LYS A 78 2.37 -5.68 5.82
N ILE A 79 2.64 -5.60 4.53
CA ILE A 79 3.77 -4.87 3.97
C ILE A 79 3.23 -3.60 3.31
N SER A 80 3.84 -2.46 3.61
CA SER A 80 3.48 -1.14 3.08
C SER A 80 4.72 -0.44 2.53
N SER A 81 4.60 0.18 1.36
CA SER A 81 5.68 0.95 0.74
C SER A 81 5.37 2.44 0.79
N GLU A 82 6.30 3.24 1.31
CA GLU A 82 6.23 4.69 1.39
C GLU A 82 7.31 5.31 0.51
N ALA A 83 6.95 6.28 -0.34
CA ALA A 83 7.89 7.03 -1.17
C ALA A 83 7.87 8.51 -0.78
N ALA A 84 9.00 9.02 -0.30
CA ALA A 84 9.23 10.43 -0.04
C ALA A 84 9.93 11.08 -1.25
N HIS A 85 9.36 12.17 -1.74
CA HIS A 85 9.95 12.99 -2.80
C HIS A 85 10.23 14.38 -2.24
N SER A 86 11.46 14.86 -2.38
CA SER A 86 11.84 16.23 -2.04
C SER A 86 12.40 16.91 -3.28
N SER A 87 11.67 17.92 -3.77
CA SER A 87 12.12 18.79 -4.84
C SER A 87 12.35 20.19 -4.28
N SER A 88 13.60 20.66 -4.30
CA SER A 88 13.90 22.06 -3.99
C SER A 88 13.84 22.88 -5.29
N SER A 89 12.75 23.61 -5.52
CA SER A 89 12.70 24.68 -6.52
C SER A 89 13.00 26.01 -5.84
N GLY A 90 14.28 26.22 -5.49
CA GLY A 90 14.77 27.51 -4.99
C GLY A 90 14.75 28.57 -6.09
N GLY A 91 13.60 29.22 -6.29
CA GLY A 91 13.46 30.44 -7.08
C GLY A 91 13.78 31.66 -6.21
N GLY A 92 14.89 32.33 -6.50
CA GLY A 92 15.31 33.52 -5.77
C GLY A 92 16.59 34.15 -6.31
N GLY A 93 16.53 34.65 -7.55
CA GLY A 93 17.53 35.56 -8.13
C GLY A 93 18.75 34.89 -8.78
N LEU A 94 19.28 35.53 -9.83
CA LEU A 94 20.46 35.15 -10.64
C LEU A 94 20.19 34.23 -11.86
N ILE A 95 19.26 34.63 -12.73
CA ILE A 95 19.28 34.23 -14.15
C ILE A 95 20.37 35.04 -14.87
N PHE A 96 21.65 34.72 -14.63
CA PHE A 96 22.74 35.32 -15.41
C PHE A 96 23.80 34.35 -15.94
N PHE A 97 23.86 33.08 -15.52
CA PHE A 97 24.76 32.11 -16.15
C PHE A 97 24.12 30.72 -16.15
N GLY A 98 24.19 30.05 -17.31
CA GLY A 98 23.44 28.85 -17.63
C GLY A 98 23.60 27.70 -16.64
N GLY A 99 22.48 27.03 -16.35
CA GLY A 99 22.43 25.75 -15.64
C GLY A 99 21.49 25.77 -14.44
N GLN A 100 20.17 25.65 -14.68
CA GLN A 100 19.25 25.24 -13.63
C GLN A 100 19.59 23.80 -13.21
N LYS A 101 20.22 23.63 -12.06
CA LYS A 101 20.45 22.31 -11.46
C LYS A 101 19.29 22.01 -10.51
N SER A 102 18.27 21.31 -11.02
CA SER A 102 17.21 20.76 -10.18
C SER A 102 17.75 19.53 -9.45
N ALA A 103 17.95 19.64 -8.13
CA ALA A 103 18.28 18.49 -7.28
C ALA A 103 17.00 17.95 -6.66
N GLY A 104 16.60 16.75 -7.05
CA GLY A 104 15.50 16.00 -6.43
C GLY A 104 16.04 14.83 -5.63
N ALA A 105 15.58 14.65 -4.39
CA ALA A 105 15.84 13.46 -3.58
C ALA A 105 14.60 12.56 -3.58
N TYR A 106 14.80 11.28 -3.88
CA TYR A 106 13.76 10.25 -3.81
C TYR A 106 14.19 9.20 -2.79
N GLU A 107 13.37 8.97 -1.77
CA GLU A 107 13.59 7.93 -0.77
C GLU A 107 12.39 7.00 -0.77
N THR A 108 12.62 5.69 -0.89
CA THR A 108 11.58 4.67 -0.73
C THR A 108 11.88 3.87 0.51
N SER A 109 10.86 3.63 1.33
CA SER A 109 10.98 2.79 2.52
C SER A 109 9.83 1.78 2.57
N GLN A 110 10.11 0.61 3.11
CA GLN A 110 9.12 -0.43 3.34
C GLN A 110 8.89 -0.60 4.84
N LYS A 111 7.62 -0.80 5.21
CA LYS A 111 7.19 -1.09 6.57
C LYS A 111 6.50 -2.45 6.57
N THR A 112 6.91 -3.31 7.50
CA THR A 112 6.26 -4.60 7.75
C THR A 112 5.61 -4.56 9.13
N LEU A 113 4.37 -5.03 9.22
CA LEU A 113 3.64 -5.26 10.46
C LEU A 113 3.18 -6.71 10.50
N THR A 114 3.54 -7.42 11.56
CA THR A 114 3.07 -8.77 11.85
C THR A 114 2.35 -8.76 13.18
N VAL A 115 1.15 -9.33 13.23
CA VAL A 115 0.34 -9.46 14.44
C VAL A 115 0.01 -10.93 14.64
N MET A 116 0.24 -11.43 15.85
CA MET A 116 -0.09 -12.78 16.28
C MET A 116 -1.10 -12.74 17.42
N ILE A 117 -2.24 -13.39 17.22
CA ILE A 117 -3.31 -13.51 18.21
C ILE A 117 -3.39 -14.98 18.63
N LYS A 118 -3.22 -15.25 19.92
CA LYS A 118 -3.41 -16.60 20.48
C LYS A 118 -4.79 -16.72 21.11
N PHE A 119 -5.45 -17.83 20.86
CA PHE A 119 -6.75 -18.18 21.43
C PHE A 119 -6.59 -19.33 22.41
N ASP A 120 -7.37 -19.31 23.49
CA ASP A 120 -7.48 -20.43 24.41
C ASP A 120 -8.41 -21.54 23.87
N HIS A 121 -8.56 -22.61 24.64
CA HIS A 121 -9.43 -23.75 24.34
C HIS A 121 -10.92 -23.35 24.18
N LEU A 122 -11.33 -22.22 24.77
CA LEU A 122 -12.68 -21.66 24.67
C LEU A 122 -12.84 -20.71 23.47
N LYS A 123 -11.85 -20.67 22.57
CA LYS A 123 -11.83 -19.81 21.38
C LYS A 123 -11.89 -18.33 21.74
N ARG A 124 -11.22 -17.94 22.83
CA ARG A 124 -11.12 -16.55 23.28
C ARG A 124 -9.68 -16.06 23.23
N VAL A 125 -9.49 -14.77 22.94
CA VAL A 125 -8.17 -14.15 22.87
C VAL A 125 -7.45 -14.30 24.21
N GLN A 126 -6.39 -15.09 24.21
CA GLN A 126 -5.51 -15.30 25.35
C GLN A 126 -4.39 -14.25 25.38
N SER A 127 -3.79 -13.95 24.22
CA SER A 127 -2.72 -12.96 24.10
C SER A 127 -2.64 -12.36 22.69
N LEU A 128 -2.11 -11.14 22.62
CA LEU A 128 -1.88 -10.38 21.39
C LEU A 128 -0.40 -9.93 21.38
N ASN A 129 0.34 -10.34 20.35
CA ASN A 129 1.74 -9.97 20.14
C ASN A 129 1.88 -9.34 18.76
N TYR A 130 2.86 -8.44 18.60
CA TYR A 130 3.11 -7.81 17.32
C TYR A 130 4.60 -7.51 17.12
N HIS A 131 5.00 -7.41 15.86
CA HIS A 131 6.33 -7.02 15.44
C HIS A 131 6.22 -6.04 14.27
N GLN A 132 6.96 -4.93 14.33
CA GLN A 132 6.99 -3.93 13.27
C GLN A 132 8.45 -3.60 12.91
N SER A 133 8.75 -3.54 11.62
CA SER A 133 10.07 -3.16 11.09
C SER A 133 9.93 -2.17 9.94
N LYS A 134 10.94 -1.30 9.76
CA LYS A 134 11.06 -0.35 8.65
C LYS A 134 12.48 -0.43 8.08
N PHE A 135 12.60 -0.48 6.76
CA PHE A 135 13.87 -0.49 6.03
C PHE A 135 13.79 0.28 4.71
#